data_AF-A0A3M1T2I3-F1
#
_entry.id   AF-A0A3M1T2I3-F1
#
_cell.length_a   1.000
_cell.length_b   1.000
_cell.length_c   1.000
_cell.angle_alpha   90.00
_cell.angle_beta   90.00
_cell.angle_gamma   90.00
#
_symmetry.space_group_name_H-M   'P 1'
#
loop_
_entity.id
_entity.type
_entity.pdbx_description
1 polymer ?
#
loop_
_entity_poly.entity_id
_entity_poly.type
_entity_poly.pdbx_seq_one_letter_code
_entity_poly.pdbx_strand_id
1 'polypeptide(L)'
;MAVRRGARWLALGALTLAPGLLPSAAAAEPPPEVANPHLGEAIRHIEAGELEAALRALEAALTFPENTNRILVEVYRNLAIVYLYSGDEAGAYEAFARLLNIDPDYTLPPHTAEPVAALFERVREAYAKGLLEPVRVAVDPIEATPSGVPASLVAVVSGLRPDMHVRAYYRLAGTASWNALELEPRPGNRYVASLPAFTADSGGGRTQVEYYVEVSDAAGRRVQGAGSALEPLRFAVLPPAAPPPPPAPPPWYENGWVWAAVGVVALGAGA
;
A
#
# COMPACT_ATOMS: atom_id res chain seq x y z
N MET A 1 -19.20 -54.42 52.95
CA MET A 1 -17.79 -54.13 53.32
C MET A 1 -17.40 -52.85 52.60
N ALA A 2 -17.38 -51.71 53.30
CA ALA A 2 -16.21 -51.16 54.03
C ALA A 2 -15.10 -50.73 53.03
N VAL A 3 -14.50 -49.54 53.05
CA VAL A 3 -14.48 -48.43 54.01
C VAL A 3 -13.85 -47.22 53.29
N ARG A 4 -14.27 -46.01 53.70
CA ARG A 4 -13.60 -44.71 53.51
C ARG A 4 -12.06 -44.79 53.52
N ARG A 5 -11.39 -44.05 52.64
CA ARG A 5 -10.13 -43.38 53.00
C ARG A 5 -10.10 -41.98 52.43
N GLY A 6 -10.01 -41.01 53.35
CA GLY A 6 -9.67 -39.64 53.02
C GLY A 6 -8.19 -39.37 53.24
N ALA A 7 -7.87 -38.10 53.02
CA ALA A 7 -6.88 -37.30 53.74
C ALA A 7 -5.40 -37.32 53.27
N ARG A 8 -5.04 -36.21 52.58
CA ARG A 8 -4.22 -35.08 53.07
C ARG A 8 -2.83 -34.85 52.42
N TRP A 9 -2.77 -33.68 51.75
CA TRP A 9 -1.73 -32.62 51.65
C TRP A 9 -0.23 -32.94 51.60
N LEU A 10 0.45 -32.41 50.57
CA LEU A 10 1.31 -31.21 50.60
C LEU A 10 2.27 -31.25 49.40
N ALA A 11 2.39 -30.14 48.65
CA ALA A 11 3.65 -29.40 48.49
C ALA A 11 3.66 -28.55 47.21
N LEU A 12 4.25 -27.37 47.37
CA LEU A 12 4.35 -26.27 46.42
C LEU A 12 5.14 -26.63 45.16
N GLY A 13 4.70 -26.05 44.05
CA GLY A 13 5.51 -25.81 42.87
C GLY A 13 4.97 -24.59 42.14
N ALA A 14 5.30 -23.40 42.64
CA ALA A 14 4.98 -22.14 41.97
C ALA A 14 5.84 -22.02 40.71
N LEU A 15 5.28 -22.36 39.55
CA LEU A 15 5.85 -21.98 38.26
C LEU A 15 5.18 -20.68 37.83
N THR A 16 5.80 -19.54 38.18
CA THR A 16 5.43 -18.24 37.62
C THR A 16 5.81 -18.23 36.15
N LEU A 17 4.85 -18.60 35.29
CA LEU A 17 4.94 -18.37 33.86
C LEU A 17 4.85 -16.85 33.67
N ALA A 18 5.97 -16.20 33.37
CA ALA A 18 5.96 -14.81 32.92
C ALA A 18 5.16 -14.75 31.59
N PRO A 19 4.04 -14.00 31.50
CA PRO A 19 3.39 -13.80 30.23
C PRO A 19 4.32 -12.94 29.37
N GLY A 20 4.89 -13.56 28.34
CA GLY A 20 5.58 -12.82 27.28
C GLY A 20 4.58 -11.85 26.67
N LEU A 21 4.84 -10.55 26.80
CA LEU A 21 4.24 -9.55 25.94
C LEU A 21 4.69 -9.86 24.52
N LEU A 22 3.83 -10.54 23.75
CA LEU A 22 3.88 -10.40 22.31
C LEU A 22 3.60 -8.91 22.02
N PRO A 23 4.44 -8.22 21.24
CA PRO A 23 4.07 -6.91 20.74
C PRO A 23 2.77 -7.10 19.96
N SER A 24 1.69 -6.49 20.47
CA SER A 24 0.46 -6.36 19.72
C SER A 24 0.85 -5.69 18.41
N ALA A 25 0.80 -6.44 17.31
CA ALA A 25 0.78 -5.85 15.99
C ALA A 25 -0.46 -4.96 16.02
N ALA A 26 -0.25 -3.66 16.24
CA ALA A 26 -1.29 -2.67 16.14
C ALA A 26 -1.96 -2.95 14.80
N ALA A 27 -3.17 -3.51 14.85
CA ALA A 27 -4.01 -3.65 13.68
C ALA A 27 -4.07 -2.25 13.10
N ALA A 28 -3.44 -2.04 11.95
CA ALA A 28 -3.56 -0.80 11.24
C ALA A 28 -5.06 -0.57 11.09
N GLU A 29 -5.58 0.50 11.71
CA GLU A 29 -6.97 0.87 11.50
C GLU A 29 -7.18 0.93 9.98
N PRO A 30 -8.23 0.28 9.44
CA PRO A 30 -8.51 0.39 8.02
C PRO A 30 -8.59 1.88 7.69
N PRO A 31 -7.94 2.34 6.60
CA PRO A 31 -7.95 3.74 6.25
C PRO A 31 -9.40 4.24 6.22
N PRO A 32 -9.66 5.48 6.69
CA PRO A 32 -11.01 6.02 6.68
C PRO A 32 -11.57 5.90 5.27
N GLU A 33 -12.75 5.30 5.15
CA GLU A 33 -13.46 5.18 3.89
C GLU A 33 -13.88 6.59 3.45
N VAL A 34 -13.02 7.26 2.69
CA VAL A 34 -13.39 8.52 2.06
C VAL A 34 -14.40 8.19 0.98
N ALA A 35 -15.66 8.50 1.26
CA ALA A 35 -16.75 8.32 0.32
C ALA A 35 -16.57 9.30 -0.84
N ASN A 36 -16.60 8.79 -2.08
CA ASN A 36 -16.72 9.64 -3.26
C ASN A 36 -18.12 10.28 -3.25
N PRO A 37 -18.25 11.60 -3.02
CA PRO A 37 -19.55 12.23 -2.83
C PRO A 37 -20.42 12.16 -4.10
N HIS A 38 -19.79 12.17 -5.26
CA HIS A 38 -20.47 12.09 -6.55
C HIS A 38 -21.01 10.69 -6.83
N LEU A 39 -20.34 9.64 -6.35
CA LEU A 39 -20.91 8.29 -6.38
C LEU A 39 -22.17 8.19 -5.52
N GLY A 40 -22.15 8.76 -4.31
CA GLY A 40 -23.33 8.82 -3.45
C GLY A 40 -24.49 9.61 -4.07
N GLU A 41 -24.19 10.73 -4.74
CA GLU A 41 -25.17 11.50 -5.51
C GLU A 41 -25.74 10.71 -6.69
N ALA A 42 -24.88 10.04 -7.46
CA ALA A 42 -25.30 9.18 -8.57
C ALA A 42 -26.27 8.09 -8.12
N ILE A 43 -25.97 7.41 -7.01
CA ILE A 43 -26.84 6.35 -6.48
C ILE A 43 -28.23 6.90 -6.15
N ARG A 44 -28.33 8.09 -5.53
CA ARG A 44 -29.64 8.72 -5.27
C ARG A 44 -30.40 9.01 -6.57
N HIS A 45 -29.71 9.48 -7.61
CA HIS A 45 -30.35 9.70 -8.92
C HIS A 45 -30.79 8.39 -9.59
N ILE A 46 -30.01 7.31 -9.46
CA ILE A 46 -30.39 5.97 -9.95
C ILE A 46 -31.64 5.48 -9.24
N GLU A 47 -31.70 5.60 -7.91
CA GLU A 47 -32.86 5.22 -7.11
C GLU A 47 -34.12 6.03 -7.46
N ALA A 48 -33.94 7.29 -7.84
CA ALA A 48 -35.00 8.17 -8.32
C ALA A 48 -35.40 7.94 -9.79
N GLY A 49 -34.64 7.12 -10.54
CA GLY A 49 -34.85 6.90 -11.98
C GLY A 49 -34.38 8.05 -12.89
N GLU A 50 -33.58 8.98 -12.36
CA GLU A 50 -33.08 10.16 -13.05
C GLU A 50 -31.75 9.85 -13.77
N LEU A 51 -31.82 9.05 -14.84
CA LEU A 51 -30.64 8.46 -15.48
C LEU A 51 -29.62 9.49 -16.00
N GLU A 52 -30.06 10.61 -16.57
CA GLU A 52 -29.16 11.66 -17.06
C GLU A 52 -28.44 12.39 -15.92
N ALA A 53 -29.10 12.57 -14.77
CA ALA A 53 -28.47 13.16 -13.60
C ALA A 53 -27.48 12.19 -12.96
N ALA A 54 -27.85 10.90 -12.88
CA ALA A 54 -26.95 9.84 -12.45
C ALA A 54 -25.69 9.77 -13.31
N LEU A 55 -25.82 9.83 -14.64
CA LEU A 55 -24.68 9.79 -15.57
C LEU A 55 -23.69 10.93 -15.30
N ARG A 56 -24.18 12.18 -15.19
CA ARG A 56 -23.31 13.33 -14.88
C ARG A 56 -22.59 13.17 -13.54
N ALA A 57 -23.29 12.68 -12.52
CA ALA A 57 -22.70 12.43 -11.21
C ALA A 57 -21.65 11.30 -11.28
N LEU A 58 -21.86 10.25 -12.06
CA LEU A 58 -20.87 9.18 -12.26
C LEU A 58 -19.65 9.67 -13.04
N GLU A 59 -19.83 10.53 -14.05
CA GLU A 59 -18.72 11.16 -14.77
C GLU A 59 -17.87 12.04 -13.84
N ALA A 60 -18.51 12.81 -12.97
CA ALA A 60 -17.82 13.55 -11.91
C ALA A 60 -17.09 12.59 -10.95
N ALA A 61 -17.73 11.48 -10.57
CA ALA A 61 -17.14 10.46 -9.71
C ALA A 61 -15.86 9.86 -10.31
N LEU A 62 -15.78 9.62 -11.62
CA LEU A 62 -14.57 9.13 -12.29
C LEU A 62 -13.38 10.09 -12.19
N THR A 63 -13.64 11.40 -12.08
CA THR A 63 -12.60 12.43 -11.97
C THR A 63 -12.17 12.72 -10.54
N PHE A 64 -12.80 12.07 -9.55
CA PHE A 64 -12.49 12.30 -8.14
C PHE A 64 -11.06 11.84 -7.80
N PRO A 65 -10.19 12.71 -7.25
CA PRO A 65 -8.76 12.39 -7.06
C PRO A 65 -8.47 11.22 -6.14
N GLU A 66 -9.35 10.94 -5.18
CA GLU A 66 -9.14 9.93 -4.13
C GLU A 66 -9.80 8.58 -4.48
N ASN A 67 -10.06 8.35 -5.77
CA ASN A 67 -10.60 7.08 -6.25
C ASN A 67 -9.63 5.91 -5.99
N THR A 68 -10.09 4.95 -5.21
CA THR A 68 -9.46 3.63 -5.10
C THR A 68 -9.98 2.69 -6.19
N ASN A 69 -9.31 1.56 -6.39
CA ASN A 69 -9.80 0.52 -7.31
C ASN A 69 -11.20 0.04 -6.90
N ARG A 70 -11.48 -0.07 -5.59
CA ARG A 70 -12.79 -0.44 -5.06
C ARG A 70 -13.88 0.57 -5.46
N ILE A 71 -13.60 1.87 -5.30
CA ILE A 71 -14.55 2.93 -5.70
C ILE A 71 -14.79 2.89 -7.21
N LEU A 72 -13.74 2.73 -8.03
CA LEU A 72 -13.87 2.65 -9.48
C LEU A 72 -14.73 1.45 -9.93
N VAL A 73 -14.60 0.28 -9.27
CA VAL A 73 -15.47 -0.87 -9.52
C VAL A 73 -16.95 -0.50 -9.31
N GLU A 74 -17.26 0.22 -8.24
CA GLU A 74 -18.63 0.68 -7.98
C GLU A 74 -19.11 1.72 -8.99
N VAL A 75 -18.26 2.68 -9.36
CA VAL A 75 -18.59 3.69 -10.38
C VAL A 75 -18.89 3.02 -11.72
N TYR A 76 -18.01 2.12 -12.19
CA TYR A 76 -18.20 1.44 -13.47
C TYR A 76 -19.39 0.48 -13.47
N ARG A 77 -19.68 -0.18 -12.35
CA ARG A 77 -20.90 -0.99 -12.22
C ARG A 77 -22.15 -0.13 -12.41
N ASN A 78 -22.22 1.01 -11.73
CA ASN A 78 -23.36 1.91 -11.82
C ASN A 78 -23.46 2.58 -13.20
N LEU A 79 -22.33 2.93 -13.83
CA LEU A 79 -22.30 3.40 -15.21
C LEU A 79 -22.87 2.37 -16.18
N ALA A 80 -22.46 1.10 -16.05
CA ALA A 80 -22.96 0.04 -16.92
C ALA A 80 -24.48 -0.11 -16.81
N ILE A 81 -24.99 -0.05 -15.58
CA ILE A 81 -26.43 -0.10 -15.30
C ILE A 81 -27.15 1.11 -15.91
N VAL A 82 -26.66 2.33 -15.66
CA VAL A 82 -27.26 3.56 -16.19
C VAL A 82 -27.28 3.56 -17.72
N TYR A 83 -26.13 3.27 -18.35
CA TYR A 83 -26.05 3.19 -19.81
C TYR A 83 -27.02 2.17 -20.39
N LEU A 84 -27.14 0.98 -19.78
CA LEU A 84 -28.04 -0.05 -20.27
C LEU A 84 -29.50 0.39 -20.18
N TYR A 85 -29.92 1.00 -19.07
CA TYR A 85 -31.28 1.51 -18.90
C TYR A 85 -31.57 2.75 -19.75
N SER A 86 -30.55 3.52 -20.13
CA SER A 86 -30.64 4.60 -21.10
C SER A 86 -30.63 4.11 -22.57
N GLY A 87 -30.46 2.81 -22.81
CA GLY A 87 -30.43 2.20 -24.14
C GLY A 87 -29.05 2.24 -24.84
N ASP A 88 -28.01 2.68 -24.14
CA ASP A 88 -26.63 2.67 -24.63
C ASP A 88 -25.92 1.36 -24.24
N GLU A 89 -26.22 0.29 -24.96
CA GLU A 89 -25.59 -1.01 -24.71
C GLU A 89 -24.06 -0.98 -24.93
N ALA A 90 -23.57 -0.13 -25.83
CA ALA A 90 -22.15 -0.01 -26.12
C ALA A 90 -21.39 0.64 -24.96
N GLY A 91 -21.91 1.74 -24.41
CA GLY A 91 -21.38 2.36 -23.20
C GLY A 91 -21.44 1.41 -21.99
N ALA A 92 -22.52 0.63 -21.87
CA ALA A 92 -22.64 -0.38 -20.82
C ALA A 92 -21.60 -1.49 -20.94
N TYR A 93 -21.34 -1.97 -22.17
CA TYR A 93 -20.29 -2.94 -22.45
C TYR A 93 -18.91 -2.41 -22.06
N GLU A 94 -18.57 -1.19 -22.45
CA GLU A 94 -17.28 -0.58 -22.08
C GLU A 94 -17.16 -0.45 -20.56
N ALA A 95 -18.20 0.02 -19.87
CA ALA A 95 -18.18 0.16 -18.43
C ALA A 95 -17.93 -1.18 -17.71
N PHE A 96 -18.57 -2.26 -18.14
CA PHE A 96 -18.26 -3.60 -17.61
C PHE A 96 -16.85 -4.08 -17.97
N ALA A 97 -16.35 -3.78 -19.16
CA ALA A 97 -14.98 -4.12 -19.54
C ALA A 97 -13.96 -3.39 -18.65
N ARG A 98 -14.21 -2.12 -18.32
CA ARG A 98 -13.40 -1.35 -17.37
C ARG A 98 -13.49 -1.90 -15.95
N LEU A 99 -14.66 -2.33 -15.52
CA LEU A 99 -14.85 -3.00 -14.25
C LEU A 99 -13.99 -4.27 -14.17
N LEU A 100 -14.08 -5.17 -15.15
CA LEU A 100 -13.31 -6.43 -15.18
C LEU A 100 -11.80 -6.21 -15.40
N ASN A 101 -11.43 -5.05 -15.94
CA ASN A 101 -10.03 -4.64 -15.96
C ASN A 101 -9.48 -4.37 -14.56
N ILE A 102 -10.32 -3.82 -13.67
CA ILE A 102 -9.95 -3.48 -12.29
C ILE A 102 -10.04 -4.71 -11.40
N ASP A 103 -11.16 -5.42 -11.46
CA ASP A 103 -11.45 -6.64 -10.70
C ASP A 103 -11.88 -7.77 -11.64
N PRO A 104 -10.94 -8.62 -12.10
CA PRO A 104 -11.23 -9.72 -13.02
C PRO A 104 -12.12 -10.81 -12.42
N ASP A 105 -12.16 -10.91 -11.09
CA ASP A 105 -12.92 -11.94 -10.36
C ASP A 105 -14.28 -11.42 -9.89
N TYR A 106 -14.64 -10.19 -10.27
CA TYR A 106 -15.88 -9.56 -9.88
C TYR A 106 -17.09 -10.41 -10.25
N THR A 107 -18.04 -10.49 -9.30
CA THR A 107 -19.34 -11.12 -9.50
C THR A 107 -20.44 -10.12 -9.24
N LEU A 108 -21.44 -10.11 -10.12
CA LEU A 108 -22.64 -9.31 -9.90
C LEU A 108 -23.37 -9.74 -8.61
N PRO A 109 -24.06 -8.80 -7.93
CA PRO A 109 -24.92 -9.14 -6.80
C PRO A 109 -26.00 -10.17 -7.20
N PRO A 110 -26.40 -11.06 -6.27
CA PRO A 110 -27.55 -11.92 -6.48
C PRO A 110 -28.80 -11.11 -6.86
N HIS A 111 -29.66 -11.68 -7.70
CA HIS A 111 -30.90 -11.04 -8.16
C HIS A 111 -30.70 -9.75 -8.99
N THR A 112 -29.52 -9.54 -9.59
CA THR A 112 -29.33 -8.53 -10.63
C THR A 112 -30.32 -8.75 -11.78
N ALA A 113 -30.86 -7.65 -12.34
CA ALA A 113 -31.81 -7.71 -13.45
C ALA A 113 -31.24 -8.48 -14.66
N GLU A 114 -32.09 -9.25 -15.33
CA GLU A 114 -31.68 -10.17 -16.40
C GLU A 114 -30.89 -9.48 -17.53
N PRO A 115 -31.28 -8.29 -18.05
CA PRO A 115 -30.51 -7.64 -19.11
C PRO A 115 -29.10 -7.24 -18.68
N VAL A 116 -28.96 -6.79 -17.43
CA VAL A 116 -27.67 -6.39 -16.84
C VAL A 116 -26.77 -7.63 -16.68
N ALA A 117 -27.33 -8.72 -16.14
CA ALA A 117 -26.61 -9.97 -15.97
C ALA A 117 -26.17 -10.57 -17.32
N ALA A 118 -27.06 -10.59 -18.32
CA ALA A 118 -26.77 -11.09 -19.65
C ALA A 118 -25.65 -10.31 -20.34
N LEU A 119 -25.67 -8.97 -20.26
CA LEU A 119 -24.60 -8.15 -20.82
C LEU A 119 -23.27 -8.41 -20.10
N PHE A 120 -23.26 -8.41 -18.77
CA PHE A 120 -22.05 -8.66 -17.99
C PHE A 120 -21.40 -9.99 -18.32
N GLU A 121 -22.18 -11.08 -18.42
CA GLU A 121 -21.64 -12.40 -18.77
C GLU A 121 -21.04 -12.42 -20.18
N ARG A 122 -21.64 -11.73 -21.15
CA ARG A 122 -21.02 -11.58 -22.49
C ARG A 122 -19.66 -10.86 -22.41
N VAL A 123 -19.56 -9.78 -21.62
CA VAL A 123 -18.29 -9.05 -21.43
C VAL A 123 -17.26 -9.94 -20.73
N ARG A 124 -17.69 -10.69 -19.70
CA ARG A 124 -16.84 -11.65 -18.98
C ARG A 124 -16.32 -12.75 -19.88
N GLU A 125 -17.15 -13.30 -20.75
CA GLU A 125 -16.72 -14.29 -21.74
C GLU A 125 -15.70 -13.69 -22.72
N ALA A 126 -15.92 -12.46 -23.19
CA ALA A 126 -14.98 -11.78 -24.07
C ALA A 126 -13.63 -11.54 -23.37
N TYR A 127 -13.66 -11.15 -22.09
CA TYR A 127 -12.49 -11.03 -21.24
C TYR A 127 -11.75 -12.37 -21.12
N ALA A 128 -12.46 -13.46 -20.80
CA ALA A 128 -11.88 -14.80 -20.65
C ALA A 128 -11.28 -15.34 -21.96
N LYS A 129 -11.86 -14.97 -23.11
CA LYS A 129 -11.34 -15.30 -24.45
C LYS A 129 -10.16 -14.41 -24.88
N GLY A 130 -9.75 -13.44 -24.05
CA GLY A 130 -8.66 -12.52 -24.37
C GLY A 130 -8.99 -11.52 -25.47
N LEU A 131 -10.29 -11.25 -25.70
CA LEU A 131 -10.74 -10.27 -26.69
C LEU A 131 -10.69 -8.83 -26.17
N LEU A 132 -10.44 -8.66 -24.87
CA LEU A 132 -10.22 -7.38 -24.22
C LEU A 132 -8.74 -7.26 -23.88
N GLU A 133 -8.19 -6.05 -23.99
CA GLU A 133 -6.81 -5.72 -23.64
C GLU A 133 -6.77 -4.98 -22.29
N PRO A 134 -6.78 -5.70 -21.15
CA PRO A 134 -6.78 -5.07 -19.84
C PRO A 134 -5.45 -4.37 -19.54
N VAL A 135 -5.54 -3.18 -18.96
CA VAL A 135 -4.43 -2.49 -18.33
C VAL A 135 -4.14 -3.17 -16.99
N ARG A 136 -2.94 -3.73 -16.83
CA ARG A 136 -2.48 -4.26 -15.54
C ARG A 136 -1.27 -3.50 -15.06
N VAL A 137 -1.22 -3.24 -13.76
CA VAL A 137 -0.12 -2.54 -13.12
C VAL A 137 0.37 -3.41 -11.97
N ALA A 138 1.62 -3.82 -12.05
CA ALA A 138 2.35 -4.44 -10.95
C ALA A 138 3.53 -3.56 -10.58
N VAL A 139 3.90 -3.52 -9.30
CA VAL A 139 5.04 -2.75 -8.82
C VAL A 139 5.97 -3.71 -8.08
N ASP A 140 7.26 -3.62 -8.37
CA ASP A 140 8.29 -4.36 -7.63
C ASP A 140 8.36 -3.73 -6.22
N PRO A 141 8.04 -4.48 -5.13
CA PRO A 141 7.96 -3.89 -3.81
C PRO A 141 9.31 -3.35 -3.35
N ILE A 142 9.32 -2.10 -2.90
CA ILE A 142 10.44 -1.53 -2.15
C ILE A 142 10.22 -1.87 -0.68
N GLU A 143 11.11 -2.66 -0.07
CA GLU A 143 11.00 -2.97 1.36
C GLU A 143 11.59 -1.85 2.24
N ALA A 144 12.81 -1.43 1.90
CA ALA A 144 13.51 -0.36 2.59
C ALA A 144 14.60 0.29 1.73
N THR A 145 14.96 1.53 2.06
CA THR A 145 16.11 2.24 1.49
C THR A 145 16.99 2.81 2.61
N PRO A 146 18.33 2.84 2.47
CA PRO A 146 19.19 3.56 3.41
C PRO A 146 18.91 5.08 3.40
N SER A 147 19.06 5.72 4.56
CA SER A 147 18.97 7.18 4.68
C SER A 147 19.96 7.88 3.73
N GLY A 148 19.45 8.86 2.98
CA GLY A 148 20.24 9.63 2.01
C GLY A 148 20.43 8.94 0.66
N VAL A 149 19.89 7.73 0.45
CA VAL A 149 19.99 7.00 -0.82
C VAL A 149 18.65 7.06 -1.58
N PRO A 150 18.65 7.52 -2.85
CA PRO A 150 17.48 7.47 -3.72
C PRO A 150 16.95 6.04 -3.89
N ALA A 151 15.64 5.85 -3.84
CA ALA A 151 15.02 4.55 -4.08
C ALA A 151 14.61 4.41 -5.56
N SER A 152 14.85 3.23 -6.16
CA SER A 152 14.40 2.94 -7.52
C SER A 152 13.00 2.34 -7.49
N LEU A 153 12.06 2.99 -8.17
CA LEU A 153 10.70 2.50 -8.35
C LEU A 153 10.58 1.86 -9.72
N VAL A 154 10.10 0.62 -9.75
CA VAL A 154 9.88 -0.14 -10.98
C VAL A 154 8.44 -0.63 -11.01
N ALA A 155 7.72 -0.25 -12.06
CA ALA A 155 6.39 -0.75 -12.37
C ALA A 155 6.42 -1.56 -13.66
N VAL A 156 5.67 -2.66 -13.71
CA VAL A 156 5.40 -3.44 -14.93
C VAL A 156 3.97 -3.14 -15.34
N VAL A 157 3.79 -2.57 -16.53
CA VAL A 157 2.49 -2.14 -17.04
C VAL A 157 2.19 -2.81 -18.37
N SER A 158 1.15 -3.64 -18.43
CA SER A 158 0.68 -4.28 -19.66
C SER A 158 -0.61 -3.66 -20.16
N GLY A 159 -0.89 -3.74 -21.47
CA GLY A 159 -2.13 -3.20 -22.06
C GLY A 159 -2.18 -1.67 -22.11
N LEU A 160 -1.03 -0.99 -21.96
CA LEU A 160 -0.97 0.46 -22.03
C LEU A 160 -1.22 0.93 -23.46
N ARG A 161 -2.16 1.86 -23.62
CA ARG A 161 -2.42 2.53 -24.90
C ARG A 161 -1.62 3.83 -25.02
N PRO A 162 -1.36 4.35 -26.24
CA PRO A 162 -0.57 5.57 -26.44
C PRO A 162 -1.13 6.84 -25.78
N ASP A 163 -2.45 6.87 -25.53
CA ASP A 163 -3.17 7.97 -24.88
C ASP A 163 -3.10 7.91 -23.34
N MET A 164 -2.43 6.90 -22.78
CA MET A 164 -2.37 6.68 -21.34
C MET A 164 -1.01 7.07 -20.75
N HIS A 165 -1.06 7.54 -19.51
CA HIS A 165 0.11 8.03 -18.77
C HIS A 165 0.32 7.23 -17.48
N VAL A 166 1.58 6.85 -17.22
CA VAL A 166 1.98 6.15 -15.99
C VAL A 166 2.67 7.14 -15.06
N ARG A 167 2.09 7.35 -13.87
CA ARG A 167 2.65 8.25 -12.84
C ARG A 167 2.77 7.55 -11.50
N ALA A 168 3.82 7.90 -10.77
CA ALA A 168 4.01 7.53 -9.38
C ALA A 168 3.74 8.75 -8.51
N TYR A 169 3.13 8.50 -7.37
CA TYR A 169 2.94 9.50 -6.34
C TYR A 169 3.63 9.04 -5.09
N TYR A 170 4.28 9.95 -4.38
CA TYR A 170 4.98 9.64 -3.15
C TYR A 170 4.92 10.79 -2.14
N ARG A 171 5.02 10.45 -0.87
CA ARG A 171 5.12 11.40 0.24
C ARG A 171 5.75 10.75 1.47
N LEU A 172 6.21 11.57 2.41
CA LEU A 172 6.55 11.07 3.73
C LEU A 172 5.26 10.71 4.48
N ALA A 173 5.26 9.58 5.18
CA ALA A 173 4.10 9.14 5.93
C ALA A 173 3.63 10.22 6.91
N GLY A 174 2.33 10.51 6.91
CA GLY A 174 1.72 11.54 7.75
C GLY A 174 1.75 12.96 7.17
N THR A 175 2.43 13.19 6.04
CA THR A 175 2.28 14.45 5.30
C THR A 175 1.00 14.45 4.45
N ALA A 176 0.37 15.61 4.30
CA ALA A 176 -0.88 15.71 3.54
C ALA A 176 -0.66 15.59 2.02
N SER A 177 0.35 16.27 1.49
CA SER A 177 0.54 16.46 0.04
C SER A 177 1.30 15.32 -0.63
N TRP A 178 0.81 14.90 -1.79
CA TRP A 178 1.49 13.97 -2.69
C TRP A 178 2.41 14.72 -3.65
N ASN A 179 3.62 14.20 -3.85
CA ASN A 179 4.48 14.57 -4.96
C ASN A 179 4.22 13.61 -6.12
N ALA A 180 4.32 14.08 -7.36
CA ALA A 180 4.11 13.26 -8.56
C ALA A 180 5.41 13.13 -9.35
N LEU A 181 5.60 11.96 -9.96
CA LEU A 181 6.76 11.60 -10.76
C LEU A 181 6.27 10.83 -12.00
N GLU A 182 6.71 11.22 -13.18
CA GLU A 182 6.45 10.47 -14.40
C GLU A 182 7.44 9.30 -14.49
N LEU A 183 6.96 8.10 -14.84
CA LEU A 183 7.84 6.95 -15.02
C LEU A 183 8.31 6.87 -16.46
N GLU A 184 9.60 6.67 -16.64
CA GLU A 184 10.19 6.52 -17.96
C GLU A 184 10.01 5.09 -18.48
N PRO A 185 9.55 4.90 -19.73
CA PRO A 185 9.45 3.58 -20.33
C PRO A 185 10.83 2.95 -20.54
N ARG A 186 10.92 1.66 -20.26
CA ARG A 186 12.09 0.79 -20.46
C ARG A 186 11.66 -0.48 -21.21
N PRO A 187 12.59 -1.21 -21.85
CA PRO A 187 12.27 -2.44 -22.56
C PRO A 187 11.52 -3.45 -21.68
N GLY A 188 10.58 -4.18 -22.28
CA GLY A 188 9.82 -5.24 -21.60
C GLY A 188 8.70 -4.74 -20.69
N ASN A 189 7.97 -3.69 -21.09
CA ASN A 189 6.83 -3.12 -20.36
C ASN A 189 7.18 -2.62 -18.96
N ARG A 190 8.44 -2.24 -18.74
CA ARG A 190 8.94 -1.71 -17.47
C ARG A 190 8.91 -0.20 -17.51
N TYR A 191 8.48 0.40 -16.41
CA TYR A 191 8.41 1.82 -16.20
C TYR A 191 9.20 2.12 -14.94
N VAL A 192 10.20 3.00 -15.06
CA VAL A 192 11.17 3.22 -13.99
C VAL A 192 11.24 4.69 -13.64
N ALA A 193 11.35 4.97 -12.35
CA ALA A 193 11.64 6.31 -11.86
C ALA A 193 12.51 6.26 -10.61
N SER A 194 13.24 7.34 -10.35
CA SER A 194 14.03 7.49 -9.13
C SER A 194 13.27 8.36 -8.14
N LEU A 195 12.89 7.79 -7.00
CA LEU A 195 12.39 8.56 -5.86
C LEU A 195 13.56 9.35 -5.27
N PRO A 196 13.33 10.55 -4.71
CA PRO A 196 14.38 11.33 -4.08
C PRO A 196 14.97 10.60 -2.87
N ALA A 197 16.16 11.02 -2.45
CA ALA A 197 16.74 10.55 -1.19
C ALA A 197 15.92 11.09 -0.01
N PHE A 198 15.55 10.20 0.91
CA PHE A 198 14.87 10.55 2.16
C PHE A 198 15.84 10.38 3.33
N THR A 199 15.72 11.25 4.34
CA THR A 199 16.52 11.18 5.56
C THR A 199 15.69 10.58 6.68
N ALA A 200 16.23 9.56 7.35
CA ALA A 200 15.61 9.05 8.56
C ALA A 200 15.92 9.98 9.75
N ASP A 201 14.95 10.18 10.63
CA ASP A 201 15.17 10.94 11.86
C ASP A 201 16.06 10.14 12.82
N SER A 202 17.17 10.74 13.25
CA SER A 202 18.10 10.14 14.23
C SER A 202 17.46 9.86 15.60
N GLY A 203 16.25 10.38 15.86
CA GLY A 203 15.49 10.24 17.11
C GLY A 203 14.78 8.88 17.30
N GLY A 204 15.03 7.89 16.44
CA GLY A 204 14.48 6.54 16.59
C GLY A 204 13.06 6.35 16.03
N GLY A 205 12.49 7.37 15.38
CA GLY A 205 11.26 7.25 14.62
C GLY A 205 11.46 6.39 13.36
N ARG A 206 10.50 5.53 13.04
CA ARG A 206 10.49 4.81 11.75
C ARG A 206 10.03 5.78 10.67
N THR A 207 10.96 6.44 9.99
CA THR A 207 10.65 7.23 8.80
C THR A 207 10.13 6.30 7.71
N GLN A 208 8.89 6.52 7.28
CA GLN A 208 8.25 5.75 6.22
C GLN A 208 7.89 6.65 5.06
N VAL A 209 7.97 6.09 3.86
CA VAL A 209 7.51 6.73 2.63
C VAL A 209 6.28 5.99 2.15
N GLU A 210 5.23 6.73 1.85
CA GLU A 210 4.02 6.24 1.21
C GLU A 210 4.11 6.52 -0.28
N TYR A 211 3.70 5.56 -1.11
CA TYR A 211 3.71 5.71 -2.56
C TYR A 211 2.62 4.87 -3.23
N TYR A 212 2.25 5.23 -4.44
CA TYR A 212 1.42 4.41 -5.32
C TYR A 212 1.74 4.73 -6.78
N VAL A 213 1.37 3.82 -7.67
CA VAL A 213 1.50 4.00 -9.13
C VAL A 213 0.13 3.95 -9.75
N GLU A 214 -0.14 4.85 -10.68
CA GLU A 214 -1.40 4.88 -11.43
C GLU A 214 -1.16 4.99 -12.93
N VAL A 215 -2.12 4.43 -13.67
CA VAL A 215 -2.31 4.65 -15.08
C VAL A 215 -3.54 5.51 -15.25
N SER A 216 -3.39 6.62 -15.95
CA SER A 216 -4.46 7.56 -16.28
C SER A 216 -4.67 7.62 -17.79
N ASP A 217 -5.89 7.90 -18.23
CA ASP A 217 -6.21 8.19 -19.64
C ASP A 217 -5.83 9.63 -20.03
N ALA A 218 -6.05 10.00 -21.29
CA ALA A 218 -5.78 11.35 -21.78
C ALA A 218 -6.60 12.46 -21.09
N ALA A 219 -7.72 12.11 -20.45
CA ALA A 219 -8.52 13.04 -19.65
C ALA A 219 -8.03 13.13 -18.19
N GLY A 220 -6.95 12.42 -17.85
CA GLY A 220 -6.40 12.36 -16.50
C GLY A 220 -7.19 11.47 -15.55
N ARG A 221 -8.18 10.71 -16.04
CA ARG A 221 -8.97 9.79 -15.20
C ARG A 221 -8.16 8.54 -14.92
N ARG A 222 -8.21 8.09 -13.67
CA ARG A 222 -7.56 6.86 -13.25
C ARG A 222 -8.23 5.65 -13.91
N VAL A 223 -7.43 4.83 -14.59
CA VAL A 223 -7.86 3.60 -15.26
C VAL A 223 -7.53 2.37 -14.41
N GLN A 224 -6.33 2.35 -13.82
CA GLN A 224 -5.83 1.26 -12.98
C GLN A 224 -4.63 1.77 -12.16
N GLY A 225 -4.24 1.05 -11.10
CA GLY A 225 -2.98 1.32 -10.42
C GLY A 225 -2.64 0.30 -9.34
N ALA A 226 -1.41 0.39 -8.85
CA ALA A 226 -0.93 -0.35 -7.69
C ALA A 226 -0.91 0.58 -6.47
N GLY A 227 -1.82 0.33 -5.52
CA GLY A 227 -2.12 1.25 -4.42
C GLY A 227 -2.93 2.47 -4.87
N SER A 228 -3.26 3.37 -3.93
CA SER A 228 -3.95 4.63 -4.19
C SER A 228 -3.60 5.67 -3.11
N ALA A 229 -4.15 6.88 -3.22
CA ALA A 229 -3.98 7.91 -2.19
C ALA A 229 -4.50 7.48 -0.80
N LEU A 230 -5.52 6.62 -0.75
CA LEU A 230 -6.13 6.10 0.48
C LEU A 230 -5.55 4.75 0.92
N GLU A 231 -5.04 3.97 -0.04
CA GLU A 231 -4.42 2.67 0.19
C GLU A 231 -2.99 2.66 -0.37
N PRO A 232 -2.06 3.46 0.17
CA PRO A 232 -0.73 3.56 -0.38
C PRO A 232 0.14 2.37 0.01
N LEU A 233 1.07 2.03 -0.88
CA LEU A 233 2.19 1.16 -0.57
C LEU A 233 3.18 1.91 0.34
N ARG A 234 3.96 1.17 1.13
CA ARG A 234 4.87 1.75 2.13
C ARG A 234 6.22 1.06 2.11
N PHE A 235 7.27 1.84 2.34
CA PHE A 235 8.61 1.32 2.60
C PHE A 235 9.31 2.11 3.70
N ALA A 236 10.29 1.48 4.36
CA ALA A 236 11.04 2.09 5.45
C ALA A 236 12.31 2.80 4.96
N VAL A 237 12.63 3.95 5.56
CA VAL A 237 13.94 4.58 5.42
C VAL A 237 14.78 4.14 6.61
N LEU A 238 15.83 3.36 6.36
CA LEU A 238 16.72 2.86 7.40
C LEU A 238 17.59 4.01 7.93
N PRO A 239 17.83 4.06 9.25
CA PRO A 239 18.71 5.07 9.83
C PRO A 239 20.11 4.98 9.22
N PRO A 240 20.87 6.10 9.21
CA PRO A 240 22.27 6.05 8.81
C PRO A 240 23.00 5.01 9.66
N ALA A 241 23.90 4.24 9.03
CA ALA A 241 24.72 3.27 9.75
C ALA A 241 25.43 3.98 10.91
N ALA A 242 25.37 3.38 12.10
CA ALA A 242 26.08 3.92 13.25
C ALA A 242 27.57 4.05 12.87
N PRO A 243 28.22 5.18 13.18
CA PRO A 243 29.66 5.28 12.99
C PRO A 243 30.33 4.11 13.73
N PRO A 244 31.40 3.52 13.17
CA PRO A 244 32.12 2.47 13.87
C PRO A 244 32.49 2.96 15.27
N PRO A 245 32.41 2.09 16.31
CA PRO A 245 32.81 2.49 17.65
C PRO A 245 34.23 3.06 17.59
N PRO A 246 34.53 4.14 18.34
CA PRO A 246 35.89 4.64 18.40
C PRO A 246 36.83 3.49 18.79
N PRO A 247 38.06 3.46 18.24
CA PRO A 247 39.03 2.44 18.63
C PRO A 247 39.15 2.44 20.16
N ALA A 248 39.18 1.25 20.76
CA ALA A 248 39.35 1.12 22.20
C ALA A 248 40.58 1.94 22.63
N PRO A 249 40.48 2.75 23.70
CA PRO A 249 41.66 3.44 24.22
C PRO A 249 42.74 2.39 24.50
N PRO A 250 44.03 2.70 24.23
CA PRO A 250 45.10 1.76 24.52
C PRO A 250 44.99 1.32 25.98
N PRO A 251 45.20 0.02 26.26
CA PRO A 251 45.07 -0.49 27.62
C PRO A 251 45.96 0.32 28.56
N TRP A 252 45.46 0.60 29.76
CA TRP A 252 46.08 1.56 30.69
C TRP A 252 47.56 1.28 30.97
N TYR A 253 48.01 0.03 30.87
CA TYR A 253 49.39 -0.42 31.07
C TYR A 253 50.36 -0.06 29.92
N GLU A 254 49.87 0.38 28.76
CA GLU A 254 50.70 0.89 27.65
C GLU A 254 51.04 2.38 27.81
N ASN A 255 50.46 3.07 28.80
CA ASN A 255 50.83 4.44 29.08
C ASN A 255 52.16 4.51 29.84
N GLY A 256 53.16 5.19 29.29
CA GLY A 256 54.52 5.29 29.87
C GLY A 256 54.60 5.86 31.30
N TRP A 257 53.54 6.53 31.79
CA TRP A 257 53.46 7.00 33.17
C TRP A 257 53.20 5.88 34.19
N VAL A 258 52.60 4.75 33.78
CA VAL A 258 52.35 3.61 34.68
C VAL A 258 53.66 2.99 35.16
N TRP A 259 54.65 2.87 34.27
CA TRP A 259 55.99 2.43 34.65
C TRP A 259 56.75 3.46 35.48
N ALA A 260 56.47 4.76 35.31
CA ALA A 260 57.05 5.79 36.17
C ALA A 260 56.56 5.65 37.63
N ALA A 261 55.33 5.21 37.87
CA ALA A 261 54.82 4.94 39.22
C ALA A 261 55.40 3.65 39.84
N VAL A 262 55.53 2.58 39.05
CA VAL A 262 56.14 1.32 39.52
C VAL A 262 57.65 1.47 39.78
N GLY A 263 58.36 2.29 39.01
CA GLY A 263 59.80 2.56 39.18
C GLY A 263 60.15 3.35 40.44
N VAL A 264 59.23 4.15 40.99
CA VAL A 264 59.47 4.94 42.22
C VAL A 264 59.35 4.09 43.49
N VAL A 265 58.56 3.01 43.48
CA VAL A 265 58.43 2.13 44.67
C VAL A 265 59.68 1.25 44.88
N ALA A 266 60.44 0.94 43.83
CA ALA A 266 61.65 0.12 43.94
C ALA A 266 62.89 0.86 44.48
N LEU A 267 62.88 2.21 44.52
CA LEU A 267 64.03 3.02 44.97
C LEU A 267 63.88 3.59 46.39
N GLY A 268 62.74 3.37 47.06
CA GLY A 268 62.46 3.90 48.41
C GLY A 268 62.71 2.92 49.57
N ALA A 269 63.12 1.68 49.32
CA ALA A 269 63.31 0.65 50.35
C ALA A 269 64.78 0.29 50.62
N GLY A 270 65.69 1.24 50.37
CA GLY A 270 67.14 1.07 50.58
C GLY A 270 67.79 2.33 51.13
N ALA A 271 67.35 2.77 52.30
CA ALA A 271 68.09 3.69 53.18
C ALA A 271 67.78 3.34 54.63
#